data_AF-A0AAD8WRL1-F1
#
_entry.id   AF-A0AAD8WRL1-F1
#
_cell.length_a   1.000
_cell.length_b   1.000
_cell.length_c   1.000
_cell.angle_alpha   90.00
_cell.angle_beta   90.00
_cell.angle_gamma   90.00
#
_symmetry.space_group_name_H-M   'P 1'
#
loop_
_entity.id
_entity.type
_entity.pdbx_description
1 polymer ?
#
loop_
_entity_poly.entity_id
_entity_poly.type
_entity_poly.pdbx_seq_one_letter_code
_entity_poly.pdbx_strand_id
1 'polypeptide(L)'
;MSRERKKAAALHEKMQILRSITHSHAMSNTSIIMDASEYIKELKQKVVRLNQEIAREEEATHSHKENSFPTVSVESLGHGFVVNVSSDKSCPGLLVSVLEAFEELGLTVLQATASSTDTFRLEAMGGGESQADNVDEDAVRGAVLQAMRNCGADQGDQ
;
A
#
# COMPACT_ATOMS: atom_id res chain seq x y z
N MET A 1 -59.82 -4.15 4.53
CA MET A 1 -58.98 -3.40 5.51
C MET A 1 -59.11 -1.90 5.23
N SER A 2 -59.51 -1.09 6.23
CA SER A 2 -59.59 0.38 6.08
C SER A 2 -58.22 1.00 5.80
N ARG A 3 -58.21 2.20 5.20
CA ARG A 3 -56.99 2.97 4.89
C ARG A 3 -56.13 3.21 6.14
N GLU A 4 -56.76 3.45 7.28
CA GLU A 4 -56.12 3.68 8.58
C GLU A 4 -55.39 2.42 9.07
N ARG A 5 -55.99 1.24 8.89
CA ARG A 5 -55.36 -0.04 9.26
C ARG A 5 -54.13 -0.33 8.42
N LYS A 6 -54.16 0.01 7.12
CA LYS A 6 -52.98 -0.12 6.24
C LYS A 6 -51.84 0.80 6.68
N LYS A 7 -52.14 2.05 7.06
CA LYS A 7 -51.14 3.00 7.58
C LYS A 7 -50.53 2.52 8.90
N ALA A 8 -51.35 2.00 9.81
CA ALA A 8 -50.86 1.47 11.09
C ALA A 8 -49.94 0.25 10.88
N ALA A 9 -50.29 -0.66 9.97
CA ALA A 9 -49.45 -1.81 9.63
C ALA A 9 -48.10 -1.38 9.04
N ALA A 10 -48.10 -0.45 8.08
CA ALA A 10 -46.87 0.06 7.47
C ALA A 10 -45.97 0.79 8.48
N LEU A 11 -46.56 1.53 9.43
CA LEU A 11 -45.79 2.15 10.52
C LEU A 11 -45.15 1.08 11.41
N HIS A 12 -45.89 0.03 11.77
CA HIS A 12 -45.36 -1.05 12.58
C HIS A 12 -44.17 -1.74 11.92
N GLU A 13 -44.26 -2.04 10.62
CA GLU A 13 -43.17 -2.63 9.85
C GLU A 13 -41.92 -1.74 9.83
N LYS A 14 -42.10 -0.43 9.58
CA LYS A 14 -41.00 0.55 9.63
C LYS A 14 -40.33 0.61 11.00
N MET A 15 -41.12 0.53 12.08
CA MET A 15 -40.59 0.53 13.43
C MET A 15 -39.79 -0.75 13.75
N GLN A 16 -40.23 -1.91 13.27
CA GLN A 16 -39.47 -3.16 13.44
C GLN A 16 -38.14 -3.13 12.69
N ILE A 17 -38.13 -2.59 11.47
CA ILE A 17 -36.89 -2.40 10.69
C ILE A 17 -35.95 -1.45 11.44
N LEU A 18 -36.47 -0.29 11.88
CA LEU A 18 -35.66 0.68 12.63
C LEU A 18 -35.05 0.04 13.87
N ARG A 19 -35.86 -0.68 14.66
CA ARG A 19 -35.42 -1.41 15.85
C ARG A 19 -34.31 -2.42 15.55
N SER A 20 -34.45 -3.19 14.48
CA SER A 20 -33.44 -4.19 14.08
C SER A 20 -32.13 -3.54 13.67
N ILE A 21 -32.17 -2.48 12.86
CA ILE A 21 -30.96 -1.80 12.36
C ILE A 21 -30.22 -1.11 13.51
N THR A 22 -30.97 -0.49 14.43
CA THR A 22 -30.41 0.25 15.57
C THR A 22 -30.11 -0.65 16.76
N HIS A 23 -30.31 -1.98 16.63
CA HIS A 23 -30.13 -2.96 17.69
C HIS A 23 -30.88 -2.60 18.98
N SER A 24 -32.03 -1.95 18.85
CA SER A 24 -32.82 -1.49 19.99
C SER A 24 -33.58 -2.66 20.62
N HIS A 25 -33.42 -2.83 21.93
CA HIS A 25 -34.20 -3.78 22.72
C HIS A 25 -35.49 -3.16 23.27
N ALA A 26 -35.78 -1.90 22.96
CA ALA A 26 -36.91 -1.20 23.53
C ALA A 26 -38.27 -1.71 23.01
N MET A 27 -39.28 -1.63 23.86
CA MET A 27 -40.64 -2.11 23.55
C MET A 27 -41.60 -1.01 23.12
N SER A 28 -41.21 0.26 23.27
CA SER A 28 -42.01 1.43 22.87
C SER A 28 -41.42 2.11 21.64
N ASN A 29 -42.28 2.61 20.75
CA ASN A 29 -41.83 3.33 19.55
C ASN A 29 -40.99 4.57 19.89
N THR A 30 -41.35 5.29 20.95
CA THR A 30 -40.60 6.48 21.41
C THR A 30 -39.19 6.10 21.83
N SER A 31 -39.04 5.01 22.60
CA SER A 31 -37.73 4.51 23.02
C SER A 31 -36.92 4.00 21.83
N ILE A 32 -37.53 3.27 20.87
CA ILE A 32 -36.85 2.82 19.65
C ILE A 32 -36.31 4.03 18.85
N ILE A 33 -37.07 5.11 18.75
CA ILE A 33 -36.63 6.35 18.06
C ILE A 33 -35.50 7.05 18.82
N MET A 34 -35.54 7.04 20.15
CA MET A 34 -34.48 7.60 20.99
C MET A 34 -33.17 6.82 20.81
N ASP A 35 -33.23 5.48 20.90
CA ASP A 35 -32.10 4.59 20.67
C ASP A 35 -31.54 4.78 19.25
N ALA A 36 -32.43 4.94 18.24
CA ALA A 36 -32.02 5.24 16.87
C ALA A 36 -31.27 6.57 16.75
N SER A 37 -31.72 7.58 17.48
CA SER A 37 -31.11 8.91 17.48
C SER A 37 -29.73 8.87 18.13
N GLU A 38 -29.57 8.11 19.21
CA GLU A 38 -28.29 7.86 19.87
C GLU A 38 -27.34 7.08 18.95
N TYR A 39 -27.80 6.01 18.32
CA TYR A 39 -27.01 5.21 17.37
C TYR A 39 -26.47 6.05 16.19
N ILE A 40 -27.29 6.96 15.64
CA ILE A 40 -26.83 7.89 14.59
C ILE A 40 -25.71 8.80 15.10
N LYS A 41 -25.82 9.29 16.34
CA LYS A 41 -24.79 10.14 16.95
C LYS A 41 -23.48 9.37 17.15
N GLU A 42 -23.55 8.15 17.64
CA GLU A 42 -22.39 7.26 17.81
C GLU A 42 -21.71 6.96 16.48
N LEU A 43 -22.47 6.63 15.44
CA LEU A 43 -21.93 6.38 14.10
C LEU A 43 -21.22 7.61 13.54
N LYS A 44 -21.81 8.81 13.68
CA LYS A 44 -21.15 10.06 13.27
C LYS A 44 -19.82 10.26 14.00
N GLN A 45 -19.78 10.04 15.30
CA GLN A 45 -18.56 10.13 16.09
C GLN A 45 -17.53 9.07 15.69
N LYS A 46 -17.97 7.85 15.36
CA LYS A 46 -17.10 6.77 14.90
C LYS A 46 -16.44 7.10 13.56
N VAL A 47 -17.19 7.67 12.61
CA VAL A 47 -16.63 8.13 11.33
C VAL A 47 -15.57 9.22 11.54
N VAL A 48 -15.83 10.21 12.39
CA VAL A 48 -14.85 11.26 12.69
C VAL A 48 -13.57 10.69 13.30
N ARG A 49 -13.68 9.76 14.27
CA ARG A 49 -12.50 9.12 14.89
C ARG A 49 -11.70 8.31 13.88
N LEU A 50 -12.35 7.50 13.04
CA LEU A 50 -11.68 6.70 12.02
C LEU A 50 -10.95 7.59 11.01
N ASN A 51 -11.57 8.67 10.55
CA ASN A 51 -10.91 9.62 9.64
C ASN A 51 -9.69 10.28 10.29
N GLN A 52 -9.72 10.58 11.60
CA GLN A 52 -8.57 11.11 12.33
C GLN A 52 -7.46 10.06 12.56
N GLU A 53 -7.82 8.78 12.63
CA GLU A 53 -6.85 7.69 12.73
C GLU A 53 -6.15 7.47 11.39
N ILE A 54 -6.90 7.40 10.29
CA ILE A 54 -6.37 7.34 8.92
C ILE A 54 -5.43 8.52 8.66
N ALA A 55 -5.85 9.75 8.95
CA ALA A 55 -5.00 10.93 8.77
C ALA A 55 -3.72 10.85 9.62
N ARG A 56 -3.78 10.30 10.84
CA ARG A 56 -2.58 10.14 11.68
C ARG A 56 -1.63 9.07 11.15
N GLU A 57 -2.15 7.98 10.61
CA GLU A 57 -1.34 6.94 9.95
C GLU A 57 -0.71 7.46 8.65
N GLU A 58 -1.46 8.26 7.89
CA GLU A 58 -0.94 8.96 6.70
C GLU A 58 0.18 9.93 7.09
N GLU A 59 0.01 10.78 8.10
CA GLU A 59 1.08 11.69 8.56
C GLU A 59 2.30 10.93 9.14
N ALA A 60 2.08 9.84 9.87
CA ALA A 60 3.15 8.99 10.38
C ALA A 60 3.92 8.28 9.24
N THR A 61 3.23 7.94 8.14
CA THR A 61 3.88 7.39 6.95
C THR A 61 4.48 8.46 6.05
N HIS A 62 3.95 9.69 6.00
CA HIS A 62 4.51 10.81 5.23
C HIS A 62 5.82 11.34 5.83
N SER A 63 5.90 11.44 7.15
CA SER A 63 7.15 11.78 7.85
C SER A 63 8.26 10.72 7.67
N HIS A 64 7.88 9.46 7.41
CA HIS A 64 8.81 8.41 6.99
C HIS A 64 9.05 8.36 5.47
N LYS A 65 8.09 8.75 4.63
CA LYS A 65 8.18 8.73 3.15
C LYS A 65 8.96 9.90 2.56
N GLU A 66 8.97 11.08 3.18
CA GLU A 66 9.77 12.21 2.68
C GLU A 66 11.29 11.98 2.83
N ASN A 67 11.69 11.10 3.76
CA ASN A 67 13.08 10.69 3.99
C ASN A 67 13.37 9.21 3.65
N SER A 68 12.41 8.49 3.05
CA SER A 68 12.65 7.12 2.60
C SER A 68 13.51 7.17 1.35
N PHE A 69 14.82 7.07 1.56
CA PHE A 69 15.73 6.74 0.47
C PHE A 69 15.31 5.40 -0.12
N PRO A 70 15.43 5.23 -1.45
CA PRO A 70 15.23 3.94 -2.05
C PRO A 70 16.02 2.86 -1.28
N THR A 71 15.32 1.83 -0.83
CA THR A 71 15.95 0.78 -0.03
C THR A 71 16.45 -0.29 -1.00
N VAL A 72 17.75 -0.57 -0.92
CA VAL A 72 18.42 -1.63 -1.67
C VAL A 72 19.02 -2.60 -0.66
N SER A 73 18.66 -3.88 -0.77
CA SER A 73 19.38 -4.96 -0.10
C SER A 73 20.00 -5.87 -1.13
N VAL A 74 21.22 -6.31 -0.87
CA VAL A 74 21.94 -7.28 -1.69
C VAL A 74 22.34 -8.41 -0.75
N GLU A 75 22.07 -9.64 -1.13
CA GLU A 75 22.47 -10.83 -0.38
C GLU A 75 23.32 -11.71 -1.30
N SER A 76 24.53 -12.07 -0.85
CA SER A 76 25.36 -13.03 -1.58
C SER A 76 24.90 -14.46 -1.31
N LEU A 77 24.59 -15.19 -2.38
CA LEU A 77 24.41 -16.64 -2.37
C LEU A 77 25.56 -17.29 -3.11
N GLY A 78 25.87 -18.55 -2.79
CA GLY A 78 27.10 -19.21 -3.25
C GLY A 78 27.40 -19.19 -4.76
N HIS A 79 26.42 -18.89 -5.62
CA HIS A 79 26.61 -18.70 -7.07
C HIS A 79 26.00 -17.40 -7.63
N GLY A 80 25.69 -16.41 -6.78
CA GLY A 80 25.28 -15.08 -7.24
C GLY A 80 24.67 -14.18 -6.17
N PHE A 81 23.80 -13.26 -6.59
CA PHE A 81 23.20 -12.27 -5.70
C PHE A 81 21.68 -12.38 -5.66
N VAL A 82 21.09 -11.99 -4.55
CA VAL A 82 19.68 -11.62 -4.48
C VAL A 82 19.65 -10.14 -4.20
N VAL A 83 19.27 -9.37 -5.21
CA VAL A 83 19.01 -7.95 -5.05
C VAL A 83 17.54 -7.80 -4.66
N ASN A 84 17.23 -6.83 -3.83
CA ASN A 84 15.86 -6.39 -3.62
C ASN A 84 15.88 -4.87 -3.60
N VAL A 85 15.03 -4.31 -4.44
CA VAL A 85 14.87 -2.88 -4.60
C VAL A 85 13.49 -2.54 -4.04
N SER A 86 13.35 -1.36 -3.45
CA SER A 86 12.04 -0.80 -3.16
C SER A 86 12.12 0.71 -3.25
N SER A 87 11.15 1.30 -3.95
CA SER A 87 11.01 2.73 -4.13
C SER A 87 9.59 3.13 -3.78
N ASP A 88 9.45 4.08 -2.86
CA ASP A 88 8.17 4.68 -2.49
C ASP A 88 7.74 5.76 -3.49
N LYS A 89 8.59 6.06 -4.48
CA LYS A 89 8.33 7.01 -5.58
C LYS A 89 8.23 6.26 -6.91
N SER A 90 7.21 6.63 -7.70
CA SER A 90 7.10 6.17 -9.09
C SER A 90 8.25 6.75 -9.89
N CYS A 91 9.11 5.88 -10.43
CA CYS A 91 10.25 6.27 -11.23
C CYS A 91 10.20 5.54 -12.59
N PRO A 92 9.63 6.17 -13.63
CA PRO A 92 9.61 5.59 -14.97
C PRO A 92 11.04 5.24 -15.42
N GLY A 93 11.23 4.03 -15.94
CA GLY A 93 12.54 3.56 -16.40
C GLY A 93 13.46 2.99 -15.32
N LEU A 94 13.07 2.98 -14.04
CA LEU A 94 13.90 2.43 -12.96
C LEU A 94 14.33 0.97 -13.20
N LEU A 95 13.42 0.11 -13.64
CA LEU A 95 13.75 -1.28 -13.99
C LEU A 95 14.84 -1.33 -15.07
N VAL A 96 14.76 -0.47 -16.08
CA VAL A 96 15.74 -0.40 -17.17
C VAL A 96 17.10 0.01 -16.60
N SER A 97 17.16 1.09 -15.83
CA SER A 97 18.40 1.58 -15.23
C SER A 97 19.06 0.55 -14.29
N VAL A 98 18.27 -0.24 -13.55
CA VAL A 98 18.82 -1.29 -12.69
C VAL A 98 19.38 -2.45 -13.51
N LEU A 99 18.74 -2.82 -14.62
CA LEU A 99 19.25 -3.86 -15.52
C LEU A 99 20.52 -3.43 -16.26
N GLU A 100 20.61 -2.17 -16.68
CA GLU A 100 21.83 -1.59 -17.26
C GLU A 100 22.99 -1.66 -16.27
N ALA A 101 22.76 -1.32 -15.00
CA ALA A 101 23.78 -1.43 -13.96
C ALA A 101 24.25 -2.89 -13.74
N PHE A 102 23.37 -3.88 -13.92
CA PHE A 102 23.77 -5.29 -13.85
C PHE A 102 24.61 -5.70 -15.05
N GLU A 103 24.28 -5.24 -16.25
CA GLU A 103 25.05 -5.51 -17.46
C GLU A 103 26.46 -4.90 -17.38
N GLU A 104 26.59 -3.66 -16.89
CA GLU A 104 27.89 -2.99 -16.65
C GLU A 104 28.76 -3.75 -15.64
N LEU A 105 28.13 -4.38 -14.64
CA LEU A 105 28.81 -5.23 -13.65
C LEU A 105 29.07 -6.65 -14.15
N GLY A 106 28.67 -7.01 -15.36
CA GLY A 106 28.81 -8.37 -15.89
C GLY A 106 27.93 -9.40 -15.19
N LEU A 107 26.84 -8.97 -14.54
CA LEU A 107 25.89 -9.85 -13.85
C LEU A 107 24.79 -10.30 -14.81
N THR A 108 24.61 -11.62 -14.92
CA THR A 108 23.49 -12.20 -15.67
C THR A 108 22.27 -12.38 -14.76
N VAL A 109 21.10 -11.94 -15.19
CA VAL A 109 19.84 -12.11 -14.43
C VAL A 109 19.24 -13.49 -14.71
N LEU A 110 19.32 -14.42 -13.76
CA LEU A 110 18.74 -15.77 -13.93
C LEU A 110 17.23 -15.85 -13.65
N GLN A 111 16.75 -15.08 -12.67
CA GLN A 111 15.34 -15.01 -12.30
C GLN A 111 15.05 -13.60 -11.82
N ALA A 112 13.89 -13.05 -12.19
CA ALA A 112 13.43 -11.72 -11.79
C ALA A 112 11.92 -11.74 -11.53
N THR A 113 11.45 -11.05 -10.49
CA THR A 113 10.03 -10.85 -10.21
C THR A 113 9.77 -9.38 -9.91
N ALA A 114 9.03 -8.69 -10.78
CA ALA A 114 8.69 -7.27 -10.62
C ALA A 114 7.22 -7.08 -10.23
N SER A 115 6.96 -6.15 -9.32
CA SER A 115 5.63 -5.65 -8.96
C SER A 115 5.60 -4.14 -9.16
N SER A 116 4.49 -3.61 -9.65
CA SER A 116 4.22 -2.16 -9.75
C SER A 116 3.14 -1.69 -8.77
N THR A 117 2.66 -2.60 -7.92
CA THR A 117 1.82 -2.27 -6.76
C THR A 117 2.75 -2.04 -5.58
N ASP A 118 2.92 -0.76 -5.23
CA ASP A 118 3.63 -0.21 -4.08
C ASP A 118 5.16 -0.40 -3.99
N THR A 119 5.79 -1.43 -4.59
CA THR A 119 7.26 -1.60 -4.58
C THR A 119 7.81 -2.40 -5.77
N PHE A 120 8.92 -1.93 -6.37
CA PHE A 120 9.67 -2.64 -7.42
C PHE A 120 10.68 -3.62 -6.83
N ARG A 121 10.34 -4.91 -6.72
CA ARG A 121 11.28 -5.98 -6.35
C ARG A 121 12.02 -6.50 -7.60
N LEU A 122 13.29 -6.87 -7.46
CA LEU A 122 14.08 -7.52 -8.51
C LEU A 122 15.12 -8.45 -7.89
N GLU A 123 14.82 -9.74 -7.82
CA GLU A 123 15.80 -10.79 -7.56
C GLU A 123 16.69 -10.96 -8.81
N ALA A 124 17.99 -11.26 -8.69
CA ALA A 124 18.90 -11.36 -9.84
C ALA A 124 20.16 -12.21 -9.58
N MET A 125 20.11 -13.44 -10.08
CA MET A 125 21.14 -14.49 -10.18
C MET A 125 22.53 -14.21 -10.78
N GLY A 126 23.34 -13.23 -10.36
CA GLY A 126 24.59 -12.94 -11.08
C GLY A 126 25.77 -13.91 -10.84
N GLY A 127 26.26 -14.63 -11.86
CA GLY A 127 27.51 -15.41 -11.82
C GLY A 127 28.47 -15.01 -12.94
N GLY A 128 29.72 -14.66 -12.61
CA GLY A 128 30.75 -14.30 -13.60
C GLY A 128 31.35 -15.53 -14.29
N GLU A 129 31.25 -15.61 -15.61
CA GLU A 129 32.04 -16.55 -16.40
C GLU A 129 33.50 -16.05 -16.41
N SER A 130 34.35 -16.73 -15.63
CA SER A 130 35.81 -16.54 -15.49
C SER A 130 36.25 -15.86 -14.18
N GLN A 131 37.00 -16.66 -13.44
CA GLN A 131 37.82 -16.40 -12.27
C GLN A 131 38.73 -15.17 -12.44
N ALA A 132 38.23 -13.95 -12.25
CA ALA A 132 39.07 -12.75 -12.11
C ALA A 132 38.43 -11.57 -11.35
N ASP A 133 37.13 -11.28 -11.52
CA ASP A 133 36.46 -10.18 -10.80
C ASP A 133 35.31 -10.72 -9.95
N ASN A 134 35.60 -10.98 -8.67
CA ASN A 134 34.56 -11.24 -7.68
C ASN A 134 33.91 -9.88 -7.37
N VAL A 135 32.86 -9.53 -8.11
CA VAL A 135 32.02 -8.37 -7.79
C VAL A 135 31.52 -8.52 -6.35
N ASP A 136 31.81 -7.55 -5.49
CA ASP A 136 31.43 -7.60 -4.07
C ASP A 136 30.02 -7.04 -3.84
N GLU A 137 29.38 -7.42 -2.74
CA GLU A 137 28.02 -6.99 -2.36
C GLU A 137 27.89 -5.45 -2.40
N ASP A 138 28.91 -4.76 -1.87
CA ASP A 138 28.94 -3.29 -1.81
C ASP A 138 29.02 -2.64 -3.20
N ALA A 139 29.68 -3.29 -4.17
CA ALA A 139 29.74 -2.80 -5.54
C ALA A 139 28.37 -2.91 -6.22
N VAL A 140 27.68 -4.04 -6.03
CA VAL A 140 26.30 -4.23 -6.54
C VAL A 140 25.35 -3.22 -5.89
N ARG A 141 25.42 -3.08 -4.57
CA ARG A 141 24.60 -2.12 -3.81
C ARG A 141 24.83 -0.69 -4.30
N GLY A 142 26.08 -0.31 -4.52
CA GLY A 142 26.47 1.01 -5.02
C GLY A 142 25.92 1.32 -6.41
N ALA A 143 26.06 0.38 -7.35
CA ALA A 143 25.58 0.53 -8.72
C ALA A 143 24.06 0.67 -8.78
N VAL A 144 23.33 -0.15 -8.02
CA VAL A 144 21.85 -0.07 -7.96
C VAL A 144 21.40 1.25 -7.35
N LEU A 145 22.03 1.71 -6.26
CA LEU A 145 21.71 3.02 -5.68
C LEU A 145 21.99 4.18 -6.65
N GLN A 146 23.01 4.05 -7.49
CA GLN A 146 23.31 5.02 -8.54
C GLN A 146 22.25 5.01 -9.65
N ALA A 147 21.84 3.83 -10.13
CA ALA A 147 20.75 3.69 -11.08
C ALA A 147 19.45 4.33 -10.55
N MET A 148 19.17 4.16 -9.27
CA MET A 148 18.01 4.76 -8.60
C MET A 148 18.08 6.29 -8.45
N ARG A 149 19.28 6.87 -8.37
CA ARG A 149 19.44 8.34 -8.38
C ARG A 149 19.31 8.93 -9.78
N ASN A 150 19.72 8.18 -10.79
CA ASN A 150 19.66 8.61 -12.19
C ASN A 150 18.27 8.44 -12.80
N CYS A 151 17.44 7.58 -12.21
CA CYS A 151 16.05 7.44 -12.60
C CYS A 151 15.31 8.78 -12.31
N GLY A 152 14.94 9.51 -13.36
CA GLY A 152 14.33 10.85 -13.28
C GLY A 152 15.19 12.01 -13.81
N ALA A 153 16.43 11.77 -14.24
CA ALA A 153 17.27 12.82 -14.82
C ALA A 153 17.04 13.05 -16.34
N ASP A 154 16.25 12.21 -17.02
CA ASP A 154 16.09 12.26 -18.47
C ASP A 154 14.62 12.40 -18.93
N GLN A 155 13.97 13.47 -18.47
CA GLN A 155 12.82 14.05 -19.18
C GLN A 155 12.98 15.57 -19.24
N GLY A 156 13.98 16.01 -20.01
CA GLY A 156 14.12 17.39 -20.47
C GLY A 156 14.09 17.41 -22.00
N ASP A 157 12.95 17.85 -22.54
CA ASP A 157 12.70 18.36 -23.89
C ASP A 157 13.33 17.67 -25.11
N GLN A 158 12.45 17.08 -25.93
CA GLN A 158 12.52 17.24 -27.39
C GLN A 158 11.15 17.11 -28.05
#